data_AF-A0A6Q2XTD3-F1
#
_entry.id   AF-A0A6Q2XTD3-F1
#
_cell.length_a   1.000
_cell.length_b   1.000
_cell.length_c   1.000
_cell.angle_alpha   90.00
_cell.angle_beta   90.00
_cell.angle_gamma   90.00
#
_symmetry.space_group_name_H-M   'P 1'
#
loop_
_entity.id
_entity.type
_entity.pdbx_description
1 polymer ?
#
loop_
_entity_poly.entity_id
_entity_poly.type
_entity_poly.pdbx_seq_one_letter_code
_entity_poly.pdbx_strand_id
1 'polypeptide(L)'
;MSKHNQNICSIGDVDLEVKQLVFSNLTIGYRCDSHLDSCMATLTTVGETSVCPLIPGLIQREGGSMEQEMGELRRYRTQSISRGEFALSDSFYFYRKGLESIVDDQVTQRFSSEELVSWNLLTRTNHNFHYISLRLTIIWGLGVIIRYCVLFPLRITLAIIGLSWLVIGTTLVGFLPKNRVKTWLSELVHLMCYRICARGLSATIQYHNKENKPQKGGICVANHTSPIDIVILANDGCYAMVGQCHGGLMGVIQRSMVRSCPHVWFERSEMRDRHAVTSRLRAHVAAKTNLPILIFPEGTCINNTSVMMFKKGSFEIGGTIYPVAIKYDPRFGDAFWNSAKYNMVSYLLRMMTSWAIVVNVWYLPPMTREEGEDAAQFANRVKSAIAHQGGLLDMAWDGSLKRDKVKEEFKEQQQKMYSSMVVGKKRRASWGASVGFCVDLK
;
A
#
# COMPACT_ATOMS: atom_id res chain seq x y z
N MET A 1 37.38 2.98 14.49
CA MET A 1 37.70 2.43 13.15
C MET A 1 36.56 1.48 12.81
N SER A 2 35.68 1.63 11.82
CA SER A 2 35.68 2.31 10.53
C SER A 2 34.30 2.96 10.29
N LYS A 3 34.26 4.03 9.48
CA LYS A 3 33.11 4.91 9.19
C LYS A 3 31.98 4.14 8.49
N HIS A 4 30.74 4.26 8.97
CA HIS A 4 29.52 3.99 8.21
C HIS A 4 28.83 5.32 7.93
N ASN A 5 28.98 5.81 6.71
CA ASN A 5 28.28 6.99 6.21
C ASN A 5 26.86 6.53 5.83
N GLN A 6 25.89 6.76 6.71
CA GLN A 6 24.48 6.60 6.40
C GLN A 6 24.06 7.81 5.55
N ASN A 7 23.90 7.62 4.25
CA ASN A 7 23.15 8.58 3.43
C ASN A 7 21.67 8.49 3.82
N ILE A 8 21.27 9.41 4.70
CA ILE A 8 19.90 9.72 5.03
C ILE A 8 19.32 10.47 3.84
N CYS A 9 18.49 9.82 3.03
CA CYS A 9 17.71 10.48 1.99
C CYS A 9 16.39 10.93 2.64
N SER A 10 16.21 12.24 2.72
CA SER A 10 15.07 12.86 3.40
C SER A 10 13.84 12.74 2.50
N ILE A 11 12.62 12.69 3.04
CA ILE A 11 11.38 12.62 2.24
C ILE A 11 11.24 13.79 1.24
N GLY A 12 11.94 14.91 1.48
CA GLY A 12 12.08 16.00 0.51
C GLY A 12 12.85 15.60 -0.76
N ASP A 13 13.80 14.67 -0.67
CA ASP A 13 14.63 14.21 -1.80
C ASP A 13 13.90 13.20 -2.69
N VAL A 14 12.95 12.42 -2.16
CA VAL A 14 12.17 11.46 -2.96
C VAL A 14 11.10 12.18 -3.79
N ASP A 15 10.46 13.19 -3.21
CA ASP A 15 9.54 14.08 -3.92
C ASP A 15 10.31 14.93 -4.94
N LEU A 16 11.55 15.36 -4.62
CA LEU A 16 12.44 16.00 -5.59
C LEU A 16 12.95 15.06 -6.69
N GLU A 17 13.17 13.76 -6.43
CA GLU A 17 13.71 12.82 -7.42
C GLU A 17 12.66 12.32 -8.42
N VAL A 18 11.40 12.12 -7.98
CA VAL A 18 10.27 11.88 -8.89
C VAL A 18 9.95 13.14 -9.70
N LYS A 19 10.07 14.33 -9.08
CA LYS A 19 10.03 15.62 -9.80
C LYS A 19 11.28 15.82 -10.69
N GLN A 20 12.45 15.31 -10.33
CA GLN A 20 13.63 15.28 -11.19
C GLN A 20 13.42 14.32 -12.36
N LEU A 21 12.54 13.33 -12.33
CA LEU A 21 12.18 12.58 -13.53
C LEU A 21 11.50 13.48 -14.58
N VAL A 22 10.86 14.58 -14.15
CA VAL A 22 10.31 15.61 -15.04
C VAL A 22 11.36 16.67 -15.43
N PHE A 23 12.28 17.03 -14.53
CA PHE A 23 13.32 18.05 -14.80
C PHE A 23 14.64 17.54 -15.42
N SER A 24 15.05 16.30 -15.18
CA SER A 24 16.27 15.69 -15.76
C SER A 24 16.14 15.38 -17.25
N ASN A 25 14.91 15.44 -17.79
CA ASN A 25 14.61 15.29 -19.21
C ASN A 25 14.68 16.61 -20.01
N LEU A 26 15.11 17.73 -19.39
CA LEU A 26 15.24 19.05 -20.03
C LEU A 26 16.69 19.48 -20.33
N THR A 27 17.70 18.66 -20.02
CA THR A 27 19.11 19.00 -20.33
C THR A 27 19.47 18.65 -21.77
N ILE A 28 18.87 19.34 -22.74
CA ILE A 28 19.49 19.50 -24.07
C ILE A 28 20.37 20.74 -23.96
N GLY A 29 21.67 20.51 -23.87
CA GLY A 29 22.64 21.60 -23.73
C GLY A 29 22.65 22.50 -24.95
N TYR A 30 22.19 23.75 -24.79
CA TYR A 30 22.67 24.90 -25.53
C TYR A 30 22.62 26.15 -24.63
N ARG A 31 23.74 26.87 -24.62
CA ARG A 31 23.96 28.17 -23.99
C ARG A 31 23.54 29.26 -25.00
N CYS A 32 22.51 30.07 -24.70
CA CYS A 32 22.44 31.49 -25.09
C CYS A 32 21.21 32.22 -24.53
N ASP A 33 21.34 33.54 -24.53
CA ASP A 33 20.67 34.59 -23.76
C ASP A 33 19.15 34.81 -23.90
N SER A 34 18.63 35.34 -22.79
CA SER A 34 17.49 36.24 -22.49
C SER A 34 16.33 36.50 -23.49
N HIS A 35 15.16 36.69 -22.84
CA HIS A 35 13.88 37.25 -23.29
C HIS A 35 12.90 36.34 -24.05
N LEU A 36 11.78 36.00 -23.40
CA LEU A 36 10.43 36.38 -23.89
C LEU A 36 9.34 35.95 -22.90
N ASP A 37 8.67 36.97 -22.35
CA ASP A 37 7.42 36.88 -21.59
C ASP A 37 6.20 36.66 -22.52
N SER A 38 5.14 36.12 -21.91
CA SER A 38 3.72 36.22 -22.31
C SER A 38 3.17 35.21 -23.32
N CYS A 39 2.37 34.25 -22.82
CA CYS A 39 0.94 34.11 -23.17
C CYS A 39 0.33 32.89 -22.48
N MET A 40 -0.47 33.13 -21.43
CA MET A 40 -1.38 32.16 -20.83
C MET A 40 -2.81 32.67 -21.03
N ALA A 41 -3.62 31.99 -21.84
CA ALA A 41 -5.07 32.05 -21.74
C ALA A 41 -5.77 30.96 -22.58
N THR A 42 -6.80 30.37 -21.96
CA THR A 42 -7.98 29.72 -22.57
C THR A 42 -7.85 28.29 -23.11
N LEU A 43 -8.47 27.33 -22.41
CA LEU A 43 -9.75 26.72 -22.84
C LEU A 43 -10.14 25.54 -21.92
N THR A 44 -11.24 25.73 -21.20
CA THR A 44 -12.03 24.72 -20.48
C THR A 44 -13.15 24.18 -21.37
N THR A 45 -13.60 22.96 -21.04
CA THR A 45 -14.92 22.31 -21.25
C THR A 45 -15.05 21.14 -22.26
N VAL A 46 -15.97 20.23 -21.86
CA VAL A 46 -16.59 19.06 -22.53
C VAL A 46 -15.85 17.73 -22.33
N GLY A 47 -16.44 16.60 -21.89
CA GLY A 47 -17.81 16.20 -21.55
C GLY A 47 -17.82 14.67 -21.26
N GLU A 48 -18.75 14.20 -20.41
CA GLU A 48 -18.88 12.81 -19.92
C GLU A 48 -19.19 11.77 -21.03
N THR A 49 -18.63 10.56 -20.96
CA THR A 49 -19.29 9.32 -21.45
C THR A 49 -18.76 8.04 -20.78
N SER A 50 -19.63 7.03 -20.77
CA SER A 50 -19.68 5.78 -19.99
C SER A 50 -18.56 4.74 -20.18
N VAL A 51 -18.35 3.97 -19.11
CA VAL A 51 -17.28 3.02 -18.77
C VAL A 51 -17.43 1.61 -19.39
N CYS A 52 -16.31 0.98 -19.78
CA CYS A 52 -16.15 -0.47 -19.99
C CYS A 52 -14.73 -0.91 -19.52
N PRO A 53 -14.54 -2.05 -18.82
CA PRO A 53 -13.36 -2.26 -17.97
C PRO A 53 -12.14 -2.81 -18.72
N LEU A 54 -11.05 -2.04 -18.77
CA LEU A 54 -9.72 -2.47 -19.23
C LEU A 54 -8.62 -2.07 -18.22
N ILE A 55 -7.61 -2.94 -18.15
CA ILE A 55 -6.54 -3.06 -17.16
C ILE A 55 -5.85 -1.71 -16.79
N PRO A 56 -5.67 -1.37 -15.50
CA PRO A 56 -5.03 -0.10 -15.10
C PRO A 56 -3.51 -0.08 -15.34
N GLY A 57 -3.05 0.83 -16.22
CA GLY A 57 -1.65 1.23 -16.36
C GLY A 57 -1.23 2.29 -15.31
N LEU A 58 0.04 2.73 -15.33
CA LEU A 58 0.62 3.64 -14.30
C LEU A 58 0.01 5.04 -14.43
N ILE A 59 -0.69 5.23 -15.54
CA ILE A 59 -1.47 6.38 -15.94
C ILE A 59 -2.57 5.78 -16.83
N GLN A 60 -3.81 5.69 -16.34
CA GLN A 60 -4.96 5.38 -17.19
C GLN A 60 -5.47 6.71 -17.73
N ARG A 61 -5.25 6.98 -19.03
CA ARG A 61 -5.80 8.15 -19.72
C ARG A 61 -6.85 7.67 -20.72
N GLU A 62 -8.02 8.28 -20.66
CA GLU A 62 -9.05 8.22 -21.72
C GLU A 62 -8.68 9.08 -22.96
N GLY A 63 -7.47 9.65 -22.98
CA GLY A 63 -6.95 10.42 -24.11
C GLY A 63 -6.40 9.55 -25.24
N GLY A 64 -6.47 10.05 -26.47
CA GLY A 64 -5.88 9.41 -27.64
C GLY A 64 -4.39 9.10 -27.48
N SER A 65 -3.84 8.27 -28.37
CA SER A 65 -2.40 7.99 -28.38
C SER A 65 -1.60 9.30 -28.38
N MET A 66 -0.44 9.34 -27.71
CA MET A 66 0.47 10.49 -27.73
C MET A 66 0.76 11.01 -29.14
N GLU A 67 0.79 10.09 -30.12
CA GLU A 67 0.94 10.41 -31.55
C GLU A 67 -0.26 11.19 -32.12
N GLN A 68 -1.48 10.89 -31.65
CA GLN A 68 -2.72 11.58 -32.02
C GLN A 68 -2.81 12.96 -31.38
N GLU A 69 -2.59 13.08 -30.07
CA GLU A 69 -2.67 14.37 -29.35
C GLU A 69 -1.62 15.36 -29.87
N MET A 70 -0.37 14.91 -30.04
CA MET A 70 0.65 15.75 -30.66
C MET A 70 0.32 16.05 -32.11
N GLY A 71 -0.17 15.07 -32.88
CA GLY A 71 -0.60 15.26 -34.25
C GLY A 71 -1.72 16.30 -34.41
N GLU A 72 -2.62 16.41 -33.44
CA GLU A 72 -3.63 17.46 -33.36
C GLU A 72 -3.02 18.83 -33.06
N LEU A 73 -2.12 18.90 -32.08
CA LEU A 73 -1.35 20.13 -31.80
C LEU A 73 -0.51 20.57 -33.01
N ARG A 74 -0.03 19.63 -33.83
CA ARG A 74 0.68 19.94 -35.08
C ARG A 74 -0.27 20.39 -36.19
N ARG A 75 -1.54 19.93 -36.21
CA ARG A 75 -2.56 20.24 -37.24
C ARG A 75 -3.00 21.69 -37.24
N TYR A 76 -3.03 22.37 -36.09
CA TYR A 76 -3.41 23.78 -35.98
C TYR A 76 -2.27 24.76 -36.34
N ARG A 77 -1.10 24.27 -36.78
CA ARG A 77 0.02 25.14 -37.19
C ARG A 77 -0.17 25.67 -38.60
N THR A 78 0.16 26.95 -38.78
CA THR A 78 0.33 27.60 -40.08
C THR A 78 1.42 26.89 -40.90
N GLN A 79 1.17 26.81 -42.20
CA GLN A 79 1.71 25.89 -43.22
C GLN A 79 3.22 25.99 -43.56
N SER A 80 4.15 26.10 -42.60
CA SER A 80 5.59 26.19 -42.93
C SER A 80 6.54 25.19 -42.28
N ILE A 81 6.07 24.29 -41.41
CA ILE A 81 6.93 23.25 -40.80
C ILE A 81 6.61 21.91 -41.46
N SER A 82 7.63 21.29 -42.04
CA SER A 82 7.55 19.96 -42.66
C SER A 82 6.90 18.98 -41.69
N ARG A 83 5.91 18.19 -42.18
CA ARG A 83 5.22 17.15 -41.39
C ARG A 83 6.26 16.16 -40.84
N GLY A 84 6.72 16.36 -39.61
CA GLY A 84 7.66 15.47 -38.92
C GLY A 84 8.81 16.14 -38.18
N GLU A 85 9.02 17.45 -38.36
CA GLU A 85 10.10 18.17 -37.65
C GLU A 85 9.65 18.63 -36.25
N PHE A 86 10.57 18.52 -35.28
CA PHE A 86 10.38 19.01 -33.91
C PHE A 86 10.19 20.53 -33.91
N ALA A 87 9.19 21.01 -33.18
CA ALA A 87 9.02 22.44 -32.92
C ALA A 87 9.18 22.73 -31.43
N LEU A 88 9.68 23.92 -31.07
CA LEU A 88 9.82 24.35 -29.67
C LEU A 88 8.50 24.24 -28.89
N SER A 89 7.36 24.43 -29.57
CA SER A 89 6.03 24.27 -28.98
C SER A 89 5.73 22.85 -28.49
N ASP A 90 6.39 21.82 -29.03
CA ASP A 90 6.25 20.43 -28.58
C ASP A 90 6.74 20.27 -27.13
N SER A 91 7.66 21.13 -26.67
CA SER A 91 8.11 21.16 -25.28
C SER A 91 6.97 21.49 -24.31
N PHE A 92 6.02 22.35 -24.69
CA PHE A 92 4.84 22.66 -23.85
C PHE A 92 3.94 21.44 -23.68
N TYR A 93 3.83 20.58 -24.68
CA TYR A 93 3.08 19.32 -24.55
C TYR A 93 3.73 18.42 -23.50
N PHE A 94 5.05 18.22 -23.56
CA PHE A 94 5.76 17.40 -22.57
C PHE A 94 5.73 18.01 -21.17
N TYR A 95 5.86 19.33 -21.06
CA TYR A 95 5.73 20.04 -19.79
C TYR A 95 4.33 19.87 -19.20
N ARG A 96 3.28 20.09 -20.00
CA ARG A 96 1.89 19.86 -19.61
C ARG A 96 1.68 18.41 -19.17
N LYS A 97 2.13 17.43 -19.96
CA LYS A 97 2.00 16.02 -19.61
C LYS A 97 2.76 15.64 -18.34
N GLY A 98 3.93 16.25 -18.10
CA GLY A 98 4.70 16.11 -16.87
C GLY A 98 3.93 16.65 -15.66
N LEU A 99 3.38 17.87 -15.76
CA LEU A 99 2.55 18.46 -14.71
C LEU A 99 1.29 17.63 -14.45
N GLU A 100 0.57 17.23 -15.49
CA GLU A 100 -0.61 16.35 -15.39
C GLU A 100 -0.22 15.05 -14.66
N SER A 101 0.93 14.46 -14.95
CA SER A 101 1.37 13.22 -14.29
C SER A 101 1.69 13.39 -12.80
N ILE A 102 2.10 14.60 -12.38
CA ILE A 102 2.32 14.93 -10.96
C ILE A 102 0.99 15.18 -10.25
N VAL A 103 0.09 15.94 -10.89
CA VAL A 103 -1.23 16.28 -10.33
C VAL A 103 -2.11 15.04 -10.22
N ASP A 104 -2.10 14.19 -11.25
CA ASP A 104 -2.89 12.97 -11.34
C ASP A 104 -2.16 11.74 -10.78
N ASP A 105 -1.21 11.92 -9.86
CA ASP A 105 -0.46 10.81 -9.27
C ASP A 105 -1.35 9.97 -8.32
N GLN A 106 -2.01 8.97 -8.89
CA GLN A 106 -2.92 8.09 -8.15
C GLN A 106 -2.19 7.03 -7.32
N VAL A 107 -0.88 6.83 -7.51
CA VAL A 107 -0.11 5.73 -6.91
C VAL A 107 0.66 6.21 -5.68
N THR A 108 1.49 7.25 -5.80
CA THR A 108 2.36 7.64 -4.68
C THR A 108 1.58 8.26 -3.52
N GLN A 109 0.46 8.92 -3.82
CA GLN A 109 -0.47 9.45 -2.83
C GLN A 109 -0.97 8.36 -1.88
N ARG A 110 -1.02 7.09 -2.32
CA ARG A 110 -1.44 5.94 -1.49
C ARG A 110 -0.41 5.53 -0.43
N PHE A 111 0.81 6.05 -0.51
CA PHE A 111 1.86 5.84 0.48
C PHE A 111 2.01 7.00 1.47
N SER A 112 1.12 8.00 1.39
CA SER A 112 1.01 9.15 2.29
C SER A 112 -0.26 9.07 3.12
N SER A 113 -0.28 9.74 4.27
CA SER A 113 -1.51 9.83 5.08
C SER A 113 -2.64 10.45 4.26
N GLU A 114 -3.86 9.94 4.42
CA GLU A 114 -5.04 10.48 3.75
C GLU A 114 -5.29 11.93 4.19
N GLU A 115 -5.48 12.82 3.22
CA GLU A 115 -5.84 14.20 3.49
C GLU A 115 -7.31 14.30 3.87
N LEU A 116 -7.57 14.84 5.06
CA LEU A 116 -8.92 14.99 5.57
C LEU A 116 -9.57 16.26 5.05
N VAL A 117 -10.83 16.14 4.60
CA VAL A 117 -11.68 17.30 4.25
C VAL A 117 -11.87 18.25 5.44
N SER A 118 -11.94 17.70 6.66
CA SER A 118 -12.14 18.45 7.89
C SER A 118 -11.09 18.09 8.94
N TRP A 119 -10.54 19.09 9.63
CA TRP A 119 -9.55 18.88 10.67
C TRP A 119 -10.14 18.12 11.87
N ASN A 120 -9.53 17.00 12.25
CA ASN A 120 -9.93 16.20 13.41
C ASN A 120 -9.28 16.66 14.72
N LEU A 121 -8.76 17.89 14.79
CA LEU A 121 -8.09 18.45 15.98
C LEU A 121 -6.80 17.70 16.39
N LEU A 122 -6.22 16.88 15.50
CA LEU A 122 -4.88 16.34 15.69
C LEU A 122 -3.87 17.26 15.02
N THR A 123 -2.91 17.77 15.78
CA THR A 123 -1.85 18.69 15.29
C THR A 123 -1.15 18.16 14.04
N ARG A 124 -0.91 16.85 13.98
CA ARG A 124 -0.22 16.16 12.88
C ARG A 124 -1.04 15.97 11.60
N THR A 125 -2.30 16.40 11.58
CA THR A 125 -3.18 16.36 10.40
C THR A 125 -3.57 17.76 9.94
N ASN A 126 -2.99 18.79 10.56
CA ASN A 126 -3.22 20.17 10.18
C ASN A 126 -2.25 20.56 9.05
N HIS A 127 -2.61 20.24 7.81
CA HIS A 127 -1.78 20.52 6.64
C HIS A 127 -2.14 21.80 5.92
N ASN A 128 -3.41 22.24 5.96
CA ASN A 128 -3.92 23.38 5.17
C ASN A 128 -4.91 24.31 5.91
N PHE A 129 -5.07 24.19 7.23
CA PHE A 129 -6.03 25.02 7.98
C PHE A 129 -5.36 26.32 8.45
N HIS A 130 -5.30 27.31 7.55
CA HIS A 130 -4.66 28.62 7.80
C HIS A 130 -5.45 29.51 8.78
N TYR A 131 -6.78 29.34 8.86
CA TYR A 131 -7.65 30.14 9.72
C TYR A 131 -8.27 29.28 10.82
N ILE A 132 -7.59 29.23 11.97
CA ILE A 132 -8.11 28.56 13.18
C ILE A 132 -8.71 29.63 14.09
N SER A 133 -10.03 29.58 14.29
CA SER A 133 -10.72 30.51 15.20
C SER A 133 -10.29 30.28 16.65
N LEU A 134 -10.35 31.32 17.49
CA LEU A 134 -10.02 31.21 18.93
C LEU A 134 -10.84 30.10 19.63
N ARG A 135 -12.12 29.95 19.27
CA ARG A 135 -12.98 28.88 19.78
C ARG A 135 -12.42 27.49 19.45
N LEU A 136 -11.99 27.29 18.20
CA LEU A 136 -11.41 26.02 17.75
C LEU A 136 -10.05 25.75 18.43
N THR A 137 -9.23 26.79 18.64
CA THR A 137 -7.97 26.68 19.39
C THR A 137 -8.18 26.25 20.83
N ILE A 138 -9.20 26.79 21.52
CA ILE A 138 -9.54 26.38 22.89
C ILE A 138 -9.96 24.90 22.92
N ILE A 139 -10.84 24.48 21.99
CA ILE A 139 -11.28 23.08 21.89
C ILE A 139 -10.08 22.15 21.59
N TRP A 140 -9.19 22.56 20.69
CA TRP A 140 -7.96 21.82 20.41
C TRP A 140 -7.08 21.70 21.64
N GLY A 141 -6.86 22.78 22.38
CA GLY A 141 -6.05 22.79 23.61
C GLY A 141 -6.61 21.87 24.69
N LEU A 142 -7.93 21.91 24.93
CA LEU A 142 -8.61 20.95 25.81
C LEU A 142 -8.44 19.50 25.31
N GLY A 143 -8.55 19.30 24.00
CA GLY A 143 -8.33 18.00 23.37
C GLY A 143 -6.90 17.48 23.53
N VAL A 144 -5.89 18.35 23.51
CA VAL A 144 -4.50 17.97 23.83
C VAL A 144 -4.40 17.52 25.28
N ILE A 145 -4.94 18.28 26.23
CA ILE A 145 -4.91 17.91 27.65
C ILE A 145 -5.58 16.54 27.87
N ILE A 146 -6.79 16.33 27.33
CA ILE A 146 -7.49 15.04 27.46
C ILE A 146 -6.68 13.90 26.83
N ARG A 147 -6.16 14.07 25.61
CA ARG A 147 -5.44 13.01 24.91
C ARG A 147 -4.14 12.62 25.60
N TYR A 148 -3.37 13.59 26.08
CA TYR A 148 -2.03 13.34 26.63
C TYR A 148 -2.01 13.10 28.13
N CYS A 149 -2.90 13.71 28.91
CA CYS A 149 -2.91 13.57 30.37
C CYS A 149 -3.89 12.50 30.86
N VAL A 150 -4.91 12.14 30.07
CA VAL A 150 -5.94 11.15 30.48
C VAL A 150 -5.89 9.91 29.61
N LEU A 151 -6.09 10.05 28.29
CA LEU A 151 -6.20 8.89 27.40
C LEU A 151 -4.86 8.17 27.24
N PHE A 152 -3.77 8.88 27.00
CA PHE A 152 -2.47 8.27 26.75
C PHE A 152 -1.95 7.43 27.93
N PRO A 153 -1.95 7.91 29.19
CA PRO A 153 -1.55 7.09 30.34
C PRO A 153 -2.45 5.86 30.53
N LEU A 154 -3.78 6.02 30.39
CA LEU A 154 -4.69 4.89 30.47
C LEU A 154 -4.37 3.82 29.40
N ARG A 155 -4.12 4.27 28.17
CA ARG A 155 -3.82 3.41 27.03
C ARG A 155 -2.49 2.68 27.18
N ILE A 156 -1.45 3.36 27.68
CA ILE A 156 -0.15 2.72 27.92
C ILE A 156 -0.26 1.66 29.03
N THR A 157 -1.02 1.94 30.09
CA THR A 157 -1.28 0.97 31.16
C THR A 157 -2.01 -0.26 30.62
N LEU A 158 -3.07 -0.08 29.82
CA LEU A 158 -3.78 -1.19 29.18
C LEU A 158 -2.87 -1.99 28.24
N ALA A 159 -2.03 -1.33 27.45
CA ALA A 159 -1.07 -2.01 26.56
C ALA A 159 -0.07 -2.85 27.36
N ILE A 160 0.46 -2.33 28.47
CA ILE A 160 1.36 -3.07 29.36
C ILE A 160 0.64 -4.29 29.94
N ILE A 161 -0.58 -4.13 30.47
CA ILE A 161 -1.38 -5.23 31.00
C ILE A 161 -1.63 -6.31 29.93
N GLY A 162 -2.03 -5.91 28.73
CA GLY A 162 -2.31 -6.84 27.62
C GLY A 162 -1.08 -7.62 27.18
N LEU A 163 0.07 -6.95 27.03
CA LEU A 163 1.33 -7.59 26.65
C LEU A 163 1.88 -8.50 27.75
N SER A 164 1.82 -8.07 29.01
CA SER A 164 2.20 -8.90 30.16
C SER A 164 1.30 -10.14 30.27
N TRP A 165 -0.01 -9.97 30.08
CA TRP A 165 -0.96 -11.08 30.03
C TRP A 165 -0.62 -12.08 28.93
N LEU A 166 -0.28 -11.60 27.72
CA LEU A 166 0.13 -12.46 26.63
C LEU A 166 1.38 -13.27 26.99
N VAL A 167 2.44 -12.61 27.46
CA VAL A 167 3.72 -13.27 27.76
C VAL A 167 3.55 -14.31 28.87
N ILE A 168 2.88 -13.94 29.97
CA ILE A 168 2.67 -14.82 31.12
C ILE A 168 1.71 -15.95 30.73
N GLY A 169 0.54 -15.63 30.18
CA GLY A 169 -0.48 -16.61 29.83
C GLY A 169 0.00 -17.64 28.80
N THR A 170 0.65 -17.20 27.71
CA THR A 170 1.17 -18.13 26.70
C THR A 170 2.32 -18.98 27.22
N THR A 171 3.13 -18.46 28.15
CA THR A 171 4.17 -19.25 28.82
C THR A 171 3.57 -20.32 29.72
N LEU A 172 2.56 -19.99 30.53
CA LEU A 172 1.85 -20.95 31.39
C LEU A 172 1.15 -22.04 30.56
N VAL A 173 0.42 -21.66 29.51
CA VAL A 173 -0.21 -22.60 28.57
C VAL A 173 0.83 -23.48 27.87
N GLY A 174 2.03 -22.94 27.61
CA GLY A 174 3.14 -23.66 27.00
C GLY A 174 3.54 -24.94 27.75
N PHE A 175 3.47 -24.91 29.08
CA PHE A 175 3.80 -26.05 29.95
C PHE A 175 2.74 -27.16 29.97
N LEU A 176 1.53 -26.90 29.45
CA LEU A 176 0.47 -27.91 29.40
C LEU A 176 0.74 -28.96 28.31
N PRO A 177 0.30 -30.23 28.51
CA PRO A 177 0.37 -31.26 27.48
C PRO A 177 -0.52 -30.92 26.29
N LYS A 178 -0.20 -31.43 25.10
CA LYS A 178 -0.97 -31.20 23.88
C LYS A 178 -2.33 -31.91 23.98
N ASN A 179 -3.37 -31.15 24.29
CA ASN A 179 -4.76 -31.62 24.33
C ASN A 179 -5.72 -30.49 23.95
N ARG A 180 -7.03 -30.78 23.90
CA ARG A 180 -8.07 -29.79 23.57
C ARG A 180 -8.10 -28.60 24.54
N VAL A 181 -7.83 -28.85 25.83
CA VAL A 181 -7.82 -27.81 26.88
C VAL A 181 -6.69 -26.81 26.65
N LYS A 182 -5.49 -27.28 26.29
CA LYS A 182 -4.35 -26.42 25.94
C LYS A 182 -4.71 -25.50 24.77
N THR A 183 -5.33 -26.04 23.72
CA THR A 183 -5.74 -25.25 22.54
C THR A 183 -6.79 -24.20 22.92
N TRP A 184 -7.83 -24.60 23.66
CA TRP A 184 -8.87 -23.67 24.11
C TRP A 184 -8.30 -22.55 25.00
N LEU A 185 -7.46 -22.90 25.97
CA LEU A 185 -6.85 -21.91 26.87
C LEU A 185 -5.87 -20.99 26.13
N SER A 186 -5.13 -21.52 25.15
CA SER A 186 -4.29 -20.72 24.26
C SER A 186 -5.12 -19.69 23.49
N GLU A 187 -6.21 -20.11 22.86
CA GLU A 187 -7.11 -19.22 22.13
C GLU A 187 -7.71 -18.16 23.06
N LEU A 188 -8.12 -18.54 24.28
CA LEU A 188 -8.65 -17.62 25.28
C LEU A 188 -7.62 -16.56 25.69
N VAL A 189 -6.38 -16.96 25.99
CA VAL A 189 -5.30 -16.04 26.38
C VAL A 189 -5.02 -15.02 25.28
N HIS A 190 -4.92 -15.47 24.02
CA HIS A 190 -4.70 -14.60 22.88
C HIS A 190 -5.86 -13.62 22.68
N LEU A 191 -7.12 -14.11 22.67
CA LEU A 191 -8.30 -13.26 22.52
C LEU A 191 -8.36 -12.18 23.59
N MET A 192 -8.09 -12.52 24.87
CA MET A 192 -8.08 -11.54 25.95
C MET A 192 -6.97 -10.50 25.77
N CYS A 193 -5.75 -10.91 25.42
CA CYS A 193 -4.68 -9.97 25.09
C CYS A 193 -5.10 -9.00 23.99
N TYR A 194 -5.55 -9.50 22.84
CA TYR A 194 -5.91 -8.64 21.71
C TYR A 194 -7.07 -7.71 22.03
N ARG A 195 -8.05 -8.16 22.82
CA ARG A 195 -9.14 -7.30 23.34
C ARG A 195 -8.61 -6.19 24.23
N ILE A 196 -7.71 -6.49 25.16
CA ILE A 196 -7.10 -5.47 26.03
C ILE A 196 -6.28 -4.48 25.20
N CYS A 197 -5.46 -4.97 24.27
CA CYS A 197 -4.67 -4.12 23.37
C CYS A 197 -5.55 -3.24 22.47
N ALA A 198 -6.65 -3.77 21.93
CA ALA A 198 -7.63 -3.00 21.17
C ALA A 198 -8.25 -1.87 22.02
N ARG A 199 -8.60 -2.14 23.28
CA ARG A 199 -9.04 -1.09 24.22
C ARG A 199 -7.94 -0.07 24.55
N GLY A 200 -6.68 -0.51 24.61
CA GLY A 200 -5.50 0.36 24.69
C GLY A 200 -5.30 1.26 23.47
N LEU A 201 -5.98 1.01 22.36
CA LEU A 201 -6.03 1.91 21.20
C LEU A 201 -7.34 2.70 21.13
N SER A 202 -8.24 2.51 22.10
CA SER A 202 -9.64 2.93 22.02
C SER A 202 -10.28 2.50 20.70
N ALA A 203 -9.98 1.27 20.27
CA ALA A 203 -10.51 0.73 19.04
C ALA A 203 -12.02 0.46 19.18
N THR A 204 -12.80 1.00 18.24
CA THR A 204 -14.21 0.68 18.07
C THR A 204 -14.33 -0.09 16.78
N ILE A 205 -14.59 -1.40 16.89
CA ILE A 205 -14.55 -2.33 15.77
C ILE A 205 -15.97 -2.83 15.49
N GLN A 206 -16.47 -2.54 14.30
CA GLN A 206 -17.73 -3.08 13.82
C GLN A 206 -17.44 -4.24 12.87
N TYR A 207 -17.90 -5.42 13.25
CA TYR A 207 -17.74 -6.64 12.45
C TYR A 207 -19.04 -6.94 11.73
N HIS A 208 -18.93 -7.17 10.42
CA HIS A 208 -20.03 -7.49 9.53
C HIS A 208 -19.87 -8.91 9.00
N ASN A 209 -20.99 -9.58 8.73
CA ASN A 209 -21.03 -10.91 8.10
C ASN A 209 -20.23 -12.00 8.83
N LYS A 210 -20.40 -12.08 10.16
CA LYS A 210 -19.64 -13.00 11.03
C LYS A 210 -19.78 -14.48 10.67
N GLU A 211 -20.81 -14.86 9.93
CA GLU A 211 -20.99 -16.18 9.34
C GLU A 211 -19.83 -16.61 8.43
N ASN A 212 -19.17 -15.65 7.77
CA ASN A 212 -18.06 -15.89 6.84
C ASN A 212 -16.67 -15.85 7.50
N LYS A 213 -16.60 -15.91 8.83
CA LYS A 213 -15.32 -15.83 9.55
C LYS A 213 -14.32 -16.89 9.07
N PRO A 214 -13.02 -16.55 9.03
CA PRO A 214 -11.97 -17.50 8.70
C PRO A 214 -11.99 -18.73 9.60
N GLN A 215 -12.03 -19.92 8.99
CA GLN A 215 -12.10 -21.20 9.68
C GLN A 215 -10.73 -21.86 9.80
N LYS A 216 -10.61 -22.80 10.74
CA LYS A 216 -9.40 -23.61 10.93
C LYS A 216 -9.02 -24.34 9.63
N GLY A 217 -7.71 -24.42 9.35
CA GLY A 217 -7.20 -24.97 8.11
C GLY A 217 -7.49 -24.14 6.84
N GLY A 218 -7.83 -22.85 7.01
CA GLY A 218 -8.01 -21.88 5.93
C GLY A 218 -6.95 -20.76 5.93
N ILE A 219 -7.10 -19.81 5.01
CA ILE A 219 -6.22 -18.63 4.89
C ILE A 219 -7.09 -17.37 4.92
N CYS A 220 -6.89 -16.53 5.93
CA CYS A 220 -7.48 -15.20 6.01
C CYS A 220 -6.62 -14.22 5.19
N VAL A 221 -7.24 -13.57 4.22
CA VAL A 221 -6.60 -12.55 3.36
C VAL A 221 -7.28 -11.21 3.60
N ALA A 222 -6.51 -10.18 3.92
CA ALA A 222 -7.04 -8.84 4.14
C ALA A 222 -6.19 -7.76 3.45
N ASN A 223 -6.80 -6.61 3.14
CA ASN A 223 -6.06 -5.40 2.82
C ASN A 223 -5.29 -4.89 4.05
N HIS A 224 -4.20 -4.15 3.83
CA HIS A 224 -3.23 -3.84 4.89
C HIS A 224 -2.90 -2.36 5.00
N THR A 225 -3.30 -1.77 6.12
CA THR A 225 -3.06 -0.36 6.44
C THR A 225 -2.04 -0.18 7.55
N SER A 226 -1.95 -1.16 8.47
CA SER A 226 -1.13 -1.01 9.67
C SER A 226 -0.79 -2.34 10.36
N PRO A 227 0.32 -2.42 11.11
CA PRO A 227 0.58 -3.52 12.04
C PRO A 227 -0.56 -3.76 13.05
N ILE A 228 -1.34 -2.74 13.40
CA ILE A 228 -2.49 -2.91 14.31
C ILE A 228 -3.63 -3.70 13.68
N ASP A 229 -3.66 -3.90 12.36
CA ASP A 229 -4.65 -4.73 11.66
C ASP A 229 -4.71 -6.14 12.27
N ILE A 230 -3.57 -6.66 12.74
CA ILE A 230 -3.49 -7.94 13.46
C ILE A 230 -4.30 -7.88 14.76
N VAL A 231 -4.18 -6.81 15.55
CA VAL A 231 -4.94 -6.64 16.80
C VAL A 231 -6.43 -6.48 16.49
N ILE A 232 -6.78 -5.74 15.43
CA ILE A 232 -8.17 -5.53 15.01
C ILE A 232 -8.84 -6.84 14.59
N LEU A 233 -8.18 -7.64 13.76
CA LEU A 233 -8.72 -8.94 13.33
C LEU A 233 -8.73 -9.95 14.47
N ALA A 234 -7.63 -10.02 15.24
CA ALA A 234 -7.46 -11.00 16.32
C ALA A 234 -8.33 -10.72 17.57
N ASN A 235 -9.09 -9.63 17.57
CA ASN A 235 -10.07 -9.30 18.60
C ASN A 235 -11.39 -10.12 18.48
N ASP A 236 -11.68 -10.69 17.30
CA ASP A 236 -12.90 -11.48 17.02
C ASP A 236 -12.62 -12.91 16.47
N GLY A 237 -11.34 -13.33 16.51
CA GLY A 237 -10.88 -14.68 16.16
C GLY A 237 -9.38 -14.87 16.41
N CYS A 238 -8.88 -16.10 16.41
CA CYS A 238 -7.45 -16.41 16.56
C CYS A 238 -6.82 -16.76 15.20
N TYR A 239 -5.61 -16.27 14.95
CA TYR A 239 -4.92 -16.46 13.69
C TYR A 239 -3.49 -16.95 13.88
N ALA A 240 -3.04 -17.84 12.99
CA ALA A 240 -1.64 -18.15 12.84
C ALA A 240 -0.97 -17.04 12.00
N MET A 241 -0.21 -16.17 12.67
CA MET A 241 0.59 -15.16 11.99
C MET A 241 1.77 -15.75 11.24
N VAL A 242 2.13 -15.10 10.13
CA VAL A 242 3.33 -15.36 9.33
C VAL A 242 4.23 -14.13 9.38
N GLY A 243 5.53 -14.31 9.61
CA GLY A 243 6.46 -13.19 9.53
C GLY A 243 7.91 -13.56 9.71
N GLN A 244 8.76 -12.54 9.68
CA GLN A 244 10.19 -12.71 9.95
C GLN A 244 10.44 -12.86 11.46
N CYS A 245 11.43 -13.66 11.85
CA CYS A 245 11.96 -13.67 13.21
C CYS A 245 12.62 -12.32 13.54
N HIS A 246 12.32 -11.79 14.73
CA HIS A 246 12.88 -10.54 15.27
C HIS A 246 13.66 -10.79 16.57
N GLY A 247 14.65 -9.94 16.83
CA GLY A 247 15.36 -9.90 18.11
C GLY A 247 14.68 -9.02 19.17
N GLY A 248 15.35 -8.80 20.30
CA GLY A 248 14.90 -7.88 21.36
C GLY A 248 13.52 -8.24 21.96
N LEU A 249 12.77 -7.20 22.35
CA LEU A 249 11.43 -7.35 22.94
C LEU A 249 10.45 -8.07 22.01
N MET A 250 10.46 -7.75 20.71
CA MET A 250 9.63 -8.42 19.71
C MET A 250 9.95 -9.92 19.62
N GLY A 251 11.23 -10.28 19.72
CA GLY A 251 11.65 -11.68 19.78
C GLY A 251 11.14 -12.40 21.03
N VAL A 252 11.09 -11.73 22.19
CA VAL A 252 10.50 -12.30 23.42
C VAL A 252 9.02 -12.59 23.20
N ILE A 253 8.26 -11.62 22.67
CA ILE A 253 6.84 -11.78 22.39
C ILE A 253 6.62 -12.93 21.38
N GLN A 254 7.35 -12.95 20.26
CA GLN A 254 7.25 -14.01 19.25
C GLN A 254 7.53 -15.40 19.86
N ARG A 255 8.60 -15.54 20.66
CA ARG A 255 8.94 -16.80 21.33
C ARG A 255 7.85 -17.26 22.30
N SER A 256 7.24 -16.34 23.06
CA SER A 256 6.14 -16.66 23.96
C SER A 256 4.91 -17.15 23.19
N MET A 257 4.54 -16.48 22.09
CA MET A 257 3.38 -16.85 21.28
C MET A 257 3.53 -18.25 20.66
N VAL A 258 4.72 -18.60 20.14
CA VAL A 258 4.99 -19.92 19.53
C VAL A 258 4.77 -21.08 20.50
N ARG A 259 4.96 -20.86 21.80
CA ARG A 259 4.75 -21.90 22.83
C ARG A 259 3.29 -22.35 22.95
N SER A 260 2.36 -21.52 22.50
CA SER A 260 0.93 -21.71 22.71
C SER A 260 0.14 -21.84 21.39
N CYS A 261 0.64 -21.28 20.29
CA CYS A 261 0.04 -21.33 18.96
C CYS A 261 1.13 -21.58 17.90
N PRO A 262 0.89 -22.43 16.88
CA PRO A 262 1.85 -22.69 15.81
C PRO A 262 1.95 -21.52 14.81
N HIS A 263 2.50 -20.40 15.26
CA HIS A 263 2.86 -19.29 14.39
C HIS A 263 4.00 -19.68 13.45
N VAL A 264 3.96 -19.19 12.20
CA VAL A 264 4.95 -19.52 11.18
C VAL A 264 5.94 -18.37 11.07
N TRP A 265 7.07 -18.49 11.78
CA TRP A 265 8.17 -17.54 11.68
C TRP A 265 9.29 -18.09 10.80
N PHE A 266 9.79 -17.24 9.93
CA PHE A 266 10.88 -17.54 9.00
C PHE A 266 12.12 -16.72 9.33
N GLU A 267 13.28 -17.34 9.11
CA GLU A 267 14.53 -16.59 9.10
C GLU A 267 14.62 -15.69 7.86
N ARG A 268 15.46 -14.65 7.95
CA ARG A 268 15.63 -13.70 6.82
C ARG A 268 16.18 -14.39 5.56
N SER A 269 17.01 -15.42 5.74
CA SER A 269 17.53 -16.29 4.67
C SER A 269 16.41 -17.12 4.04
N GLU A 270 15.59 -17.80 4.86
CA GLU A 270 14.47 -18.63 4.43
C GLU A 270 13.38 -17.84 3.70
N MET A 271 13.12 -16.60 4.10
CA MET A 271 12.16 -15.72 3.42
C MET A 271 12.53 -15.44 1.96
N ARG A 272 13.79 -15.65 1.57
CA ARG A 272 14.23 -15.55 0.17
C ARG A 272 13.88 -16.80 -0.64
N ASP A 273 13.74 -17.95 0.02
CA ASP A 273 13.32 -19.20 -0.60
C ASP A 273 11.78 -19.31 -0.61
N ARG A 274 11.20 -18.92 -1.75
CA ARG A 274 9.75 -18.99 -1.97
C ARG A 274 9.22 -20.42 -1.88
N HIS A 275 10.00 -21.43 -2.28
CA HIS A 275 9.54 -22.82 -2.23
C HIS A 275 9.45 -23.32 -0.80
N ALA A 276 10.43 -23.01 0.04
CA ALA A 276 10.41 -23.35 1.46
C ALA A 276 9.22 -22.69 2.18
N VAL A 277 8.98 -21.39 1.93
CA VAL A 277 7.85 -20.65 2.49
C VAL A 277 6.52 -21.28 2.07
N THR A 278 6.30 -21.48 0.77
CA THR A 278 5.05 -22.04 0.24
C THR A 278 4.80 -23.45 0.77
N SER A 279 5.83 -24.29 0.87
CA SER A 279 5.71 -25.67 1.37
C SER A 279 5.30 -25.71 2.84
N ARG A 280 5.87 -24.84 3.69
CA ARG A 280 5.53 -24.77 5.11
C ARG A 280 4.11 -24.24 5.33
N LEU A 281 3.68 -23.25 4.54
CA LEU A 281 2.31 -22.75 4.59
C LEU A 281 1.31 -23.80 4.11
N ARG A 282 1.64 -24.56 3.05
CA ARG A 282 0.84 -25.71 2.58
C ARG A 282 0.65 -26.75 3.67
N ALA A 283 1.74 -27.15 4.34
CA ALA A 283 1.68 -28.12 5.43
C ALA A 283 0.79 -27.63 6.59
N HIS A 284 0.86 -26.33 6.92
CA HIS A 284 0.01 -25.74 7.97
C HIS A 284 -1.47 -25.75 7.61
N VAL A 285 -1.82 -25.42 6.35
CA VAL A 285 -3.21 -25.41 5.85
C VAL A 285 -3.78 -26.82 5.67
N ALA A 286 -2.93 -27.80 5.38
CA ALA A 286 -3.33 -29.21 5.29
C ALA A 286 -3.78 -29.76 6.66
N ALA A 287 -3.17 -29.31 7.75
CA ALA A 287 -3.58 -29.64 9.11
C ALA A 287 -4.84 -28.85 9.50
N LYS A 288 -6.03 -29.42 9.24
CA LYS A 288 -7.34 -28.77 9.44
C LYS A 288 -7.69 -28.36 10.87
N THR A 289 -6.91 -28.79 11.85
CA THR A 289 -7.04 -28.37 13.26
C THR A 289 -6.28 -27.08 13.58
N ASN A 290 -5.39 -26.62 12.70
CA ASN A 290 -4.62 -25.40 12.89
C ASN A 290 -5.49 -24.16 12.71
N LEU A 291 -5.12 -23.08 13.40
CA LEU A 291 -5.72 -21.77 13.21
C LEU A 291 -5.52 -21.27 11.78
N PRO A 292 -6.48 -20.49 11.23
CA PRO A 292 -6.34 -19.89 9.91
C PRO A 292 -5.09 -19.03 9.85
N ILE A 293 -4.38 -19.09 8.73
CA ILE A 293 -3.21 -18.25 8.51
C ILE A 293 -3.69 -16.84 8.17
N LEU A 294 -3.16 -15.81 8.83
CA LEU A 294 -3.43 -14.42 8.44
C LEU A 294 -2.33 -13.92 7.50
N ILE A 295 -2.73 -13.46 6.31
CA ILE A 295 -1.83 -12.95 5.29
C ILE A 295 -2.35 -11.61 4.76
N PHE A 296 -1.41 -10.65 4.62
CA PHE A 296 -1.61 -9.35 4.00
C PHE A 296 -0.88 -9.33 2.65
N PRO A 297 -1.49 -9.80 1.55
CA PRO A 297 -0.79 -10.07 0.30
C PRO A 297 -0.35 -8.81 -0.46
N GLU A 298 -0.68 -7.61 0.01
CA GLU A 298 -0.11 -6.35 -0.53
C GLU A 298 1.41 -6.26 -0.26
N GLY A 299 1.90 -6.93 0.79
CA GLY A 299 3.33 -6.95 1.14
C GLY A 299 3.87 -5.64 1.72
N THR A 300 3.00 -4.64 1.93
CA THR A 300 3.34 -3.37 2.59
C THR A 300 2.07 -2.75 3.16
N CYS A 301 2.23 -1.85 4.14
CA CYS A 301 1.12 -0.99 4.58
C CYS A 301 0.93 0.16 3.60
N ILE A 302 -0.32 0.44 3.24
CA ILE A 302 -0.75 1.58 2.43
C ILE A 302 -1.83 2.40 3.16
N ASN A 303 -2.11 3.61 2.68
CA ASN A 303 -3.24 4.37 3.20
C ASN A 303 -4.55 3.66 2.81
N ASN A 304 -5.55 3.76 3.67
CA ASN A 304 -6.77 2.96 3.61
C ASN A 304 -7.78 3.46 2.56
N THR A 305 -7.29 3.96 1.42
CA THR A 305 -8.08 4.52 0.32
C THR A 305 -8.10 3.61 -0.91
N SER A 306 -7.16 2.67 -1.00
CA SER A 306 -7.00 1.73 -2.10
C SER A 306 -6.62 0.35 -1.60
N VAL A 307 -6.54 -0.63 -2.50
CA VAL A 307 -5.91 -1.93 -2.28
C VAL A 307 -4.87 -2.13 -3.39
N MET A 308 -3.61 -2.39 -3.03
CA MET A 308 -2.56 -2.67 -4.02
C MET A 308 -2.67 -4.07 -4.61
N MET A 309 -1.94 -4.31 -5.71
CA MET A 309 -1.82 -5.62 -6.31
C MET A 309 -1.38 -6.66 -5.27
N PHE A 310 -2.15 -7.74 -5.18
CA PHE A 310 -1.85 -8.86 -4.30
C PHE A 310 -0.74 -9.74 -4.88
N LYS A 311 0.21 -10.13 -4.02
CA LYS A 311 1.28 -11.05 -4.39
C LYS A 311 0.70 -12.46 -4.58
N LYS A 312 0.84 -13.01 -5.79
CA LYS A 312 0.32 -14.35 -6.16
C LYS A 312 0.80 -15.50 -5.27
N GLY A 313 1.97 -15.38 -4.62
CA GLY A 313 2.55 -16.46 -3.82
C GLY A 313 1.63 -16.97 -2.70
N SER A 314 0.81 -16.09 -2.11
CA SER A 314 -0.18 -16.46 -1.09
C SER A 314 -1.34 -17.29 -1.64
N PHE A 315 -1.58 -17.21 -2.96
CA PHE A 315 -2.65 -17.91 -3.67
C PHE A 315 -2.16 -19.19 -4.34
N GLU A 316 -0.84 -19.42 -4.37
CA GLU A 316 -0.22 -20.69 -4.81
C GLU A 316 -0.23 -21.76 -3.70
N ILE A 317 -0.49 -21.38 -2.44
CA ILE A 317 -0.53 -22.29 -1.28
C ILE A 317 -1.66 -23.33 -1.45
N GLY A 318 -2.80 -22.92 -2.00
CA GLY A 318 -4.01 -23.75 -2.06
C GLY A 318 -4.81 -23.75 -0.75
N GLY A 319 -6.01 -24.31 -0.79
CA GLY A 319 -6.99 -24.24 0.30
C GLY A 319 -8.01 -23.10 0.12
N THR A 320 -8.86 -22.92 1.12
CA THR A 320 -9.93 -21.92 1.12
C THR A 320 -9.40 -20.57 1.59
N ILE A 321 -9.57 -19.54 0.75
CA ILE A 321 -9.31 -18.15 1.10
C ILE A 321 -10.57 -17.56 1.74
N TYR A 322 -10.40 -16.87 2.86
CA TYR A 322 -11.43 -16.08 3.54
C TYR A 322 -11.05 -14.61 3.38
N PRO A 323 -11.64 -13.90 2.40
CA PRO A 323 -11.33 -12.49 2.17
C PRO A 323 -11.94 -11.63 3.28
N VAL A 324 -11.20 -10.60 3.69
CA VAL A 324 -11.63 -9.66 4.73
C VAL A 324 -11.31 -8.23 4.28
N ALA A 325 -12.32 -7.37 4.26
CA ALA A 325 -12.14 -5.95 4.01
C ALA A 325 -12.06 -5.19 5.33
N ILE A 326 -11.05 -4.33 5.46
CA ILE A 326 -10.82 -3.46 6.61
C ILE A 326 -10.90 -2.01 6.15
N LYS A 327 -11.85 -1.25 6.69
CA LYS A 327 -11.98 0.20 6.46
C LYS A 327 -11.90 0.98 7.75
N TYR A 328 -10.88 1.81 7.88
CA TYR A 328 -10.70 2.77 8.96
C TYR A 328 -11.44 4.07 8.67
N ASP A 329 -11.92 4.71 9.73
CA ASP A 329 -12.46 6.05 9.68
C ASP A 329 -11.38 7.07 10.10
N PRO A 330 -10.79 7.80 9.14
CA PRO A 330 -9.65 8.67 9.41
C PRO A 330 -10.06 9.93 10.21
N ARG A 331 -11.36 10.19 10.39
CA ARG A 331 -11.88 11.32 11.19
C ARG A 331 -11.51 11.22 12.67
N PHE A 332 -11.27 10.02 13.21
CA PHE A 332 -10.90 9.83 14.62
C PHE A 332 -9.40 9.62 14.83
N GLY A 333 -8.71 9.14 13.79
CA GLY A 333 -7.28 8.90 13.83
C GLY A 333 -6.78 8.28 12.53
N ASP A 334 -5.59 8.69 12.11
CA ASP A 334 -4.92 8.11 10.95
C ASP A 334 -4.24 6.79 11.35
N ALA A 335 -4.84 5.66 10.98
CA ALA A 335 -4.31 4.33 11.27
C ALA A 335 -3.06 3.99 10.44
N PHE A 336 -2.81 4.67 9.32
CA PHE A 336 -1.77 4.30 8.37
C PHE A 336 -0.37 4.30 8.97
N TRP A 337 0.35 3.19 8.78
CA TRP A 337 1.77 3.11 9.14
C TRP A 337 2.69 3.39 7.95
N ASN A 338 3.24 4.60 7.92
CA ASN A 338 4.38 4.91 7.07
C ASN A 338 5.70 4.51 7.74
N SER A 339 6.15 3.28 7.44
CA SER A 339 7.41 2.74 7.95
C SER A 339 8.67 3.49 7.51
N ALA A 340 8.61 4.32 6.45
CA ALA A 340 9.73 5.16 6.03
C ALA A 340 9.86 6.41 6.90
N LYS A 341 8.77 6.87 7.52
CA LYS A 341 8.72 8.08 8.35
C LYS A 341 8.77 7.78 9.84
N TYR A 342 8.14 6.68 10.26
CA TYR A 342 7.95 6.37 11.67
C TYR A 342 8.38 4.93 11.98
N ASN A 343 9.23 4.78 13.00
CA ASN A 343 9.44 3.48 13.63
C ASN A 343 8.18 3.02 14.38
N MET A 344 8.13 1.74 14.76
CA MET A 344 6.97 1.15 15.43
C MET A 344 6.58 1.88 16.72
N VAL A 345 7.54 2.27 17.56
CA VAL A 345 7.26 2.94 18.84
C VAL A 345 6.63 4.31 18.60
N SER A 346 7.25 5.13 17.74
CA SER A 346 6.70 6.44 17.34
C SER A 346 5.31 6.31 16.74
N TYR A 347 5.10 5.31 15.88
CA TYR A 347 3.80 5.00 15.31
C TYR A 347 2.75 4.64 16.39
N LEU A 348 3.07 3.74 17.32
CA LEU A 348 2.18 3.35 18.40
C LEU A 348 1.85 4.52 19.33
N LEU A 349 2.83 5.38 19.66
CA LEU A 349 2.57 6.61 20.42
C LEU A 349 1.62 7.56 19.67
N ARG A 350 1.75 7.67 18.34
CA ARG A 350 0.77 8.42 17.53
C ARG A 350 -0.62 7.81 17.66
N MET A 351 -0.76 6.49 17.59
CA MET A 351 -2.07 5.82 17.73
C MET A 351 -2.67 6.03 19.12
N MET A 352 -1.86 5.84 20.18
CA MET A 352 -2.29 6.03 21.56
C MET A 352 -2.61 7.50 21.91
N THR A 353 -2.20 8.45 21.08
CA THR A 353 -2.54 9.88 21.22
C THR A 353 -3.57 10.36 20.18
N SER A 354 -4.16 9.46 19.38
CA SER A 354 -5.34 9.75 18.53
C SER A 354 -6.62 9.90 19.37
N TRP A 355 -7.74 10.30 18.77
CA TRP A 355 -9.03 10.27 19.48
C TRP A 355 -9.51 8.83 19.70
N ALA A 356 -9.60 8.06 18.63
CA ALA A 356 -9.96 6.64 18.66
C ALA A 356 -9.50 5.97 17.35
N ILE A 357 -9.53 4.65 17.32
CA ILE A 357 -9.36 3.87 16.09
C ILE A 357 -10.73 3.26 15.74
N VAL A 358 -11.46 3.92 14.87
CA VAL A 358 -12.78 3.45 14.43
C VAL A 358 -12.60 2.67 13.13
N VAL A 359 -13.10 1.44 13.10
CA VAL A 359 -12.84 0.52 11.98
C VAL A 359 -14.01 -0.41 11.74
N ASN A 360 -14.32 -0.62 10.47
CA ASN A 360 -15.25 -1.64 10.00
C ASN A 360 -14.47 -2.81 9.40
N VAL A 361 -14.91 -4.02 9.74
CA VAL A 361 -14.35 -5.28 9.25
C VAL A 361 -15.47 -6.10 8.63
N TRP A 362 -15.38 -6.39 7.35
CA TRP A 362 -16.33 -7.27 6.65
C TRP A 362 -15.66 -8.60 6.36
N TYR A 363 -16.29 -9.68 6.82
CA TYR A 363 -15.92 -11.03 6.42
C TYR A 363 -16.68 -11.40 5.14
N LEU A 364 -15.96 -11.60 4.03
CA LEU A 364 -16.56 -11.94 2.74
C LEU A 364 -16.71 -13.46 2.61
N PRO A 365 -17.65 -13.94 1.76
CA PRO A 365 -17.79 -15.37 1.49
C PRO A 365 -16.47 -16.05 1.11
N PRO A 366 -16.22 -17.28 1.58
CA PRO A 366 -15.00 -18.01 1.27
C PRO A 366 -14.86 -18.23 -0.22
N MET A 367 -13.64 -18.11 -0.73
CA MET A 367 -13.29 -18.26 -2.14
C MET A 367 -12.27 -19.38 -2.31
N THR A 368 -12.46 -20.19 -3.35
CA THR A 368 -11.49 -21.17 -3.84
C THR A 368 -11.13 -20.84 -5.28
N ARG A 369 -9.97 -21.30 -5.73
CA ARG A 369 -9.55 -21.14 -7.12
C ARG A 369 -10.53 -21.86 -8.04
N GLU A 370 -10.98 -21.17 -9.07
CA GLU A 370 -11.91 -21.71 -10.08
C GLU A 370 -11.17 -22.58 -11.11
N GLU A 371 -11.93 -23.36 -11.89
CA GLU A 371 -11.36 -24.18 -12.95
C GLU A 371 -10.78 -23.28 -14.06
N GLY A 372 -9.54 -23.54 -14.48
CA GLY A 372 -8.83 -22.70 -15.46
C GLY A 372 -8.28 -21.38 -14.92
N GLU A 373 -8.57 -21.02 -13.66
CA GLU A 373 -8.05 -19.81 -13.02
C GLU A 373 -6.61 -20.02 -12.51
N ASP A 374 -5.67 -19.15 -12.90
CA ASP A 374 -4.31 -19.15 -12.36
C ASP A 374 -4.23 -18.42 -11.00
N ALA A 375 -3.08 -18.52 -10.31
CA ALA A 375 -2.93 -17.91 -8.98
C ALA A 375 -2.98 -16.37 -8.99
N ALA A 376 -2.60 -15.72 -10.09
CA ALA A 376 -2.64 -14.27 -10.22
C ALA A 376 -4.07 -13.78 -10.52
N GLN A 377 -4.80 -14.48 -11.37
CA GLN A 377 -6.23 -14.25 -11.62
C GLN A 377 -7.04 -14.42 -10.32
N PHE A 378 -6.78 -15.48 -9.57
CA PHE A 378 -7.42 -15.70 -8.27
C PHE A 378 -7.10 -14.60 -7.26
N ALA A 379 -5.82 -14.19 -7.18
CA ALA A 379 -5.42 -13.07 -6.33
C ALA A 379 -6.15 -11.77 -6.70
N ASN A 380 -6.30 -11.50 -8.00
CA ASN A 380 -7.03 -10.33 -8.50
C ASN A 380 -8.52 -10.41 -8.16
N ARG A 381 -9.19 -11.55 -8.37
CA ARG A 381 -10.60 -11.72 -8.02
C ARG A 381 -10.87 -11.49 -6.53
N VAL A 382 -10.00 -12.03 -5.66
CA VAL A 382 -10.09 -11.83 -4.21
C VAL A 382 -9.82 -10.36 -3.84
N LYS A 383 -8.80 -9.73 -4.45
CA LYS A 383 -8.48 -8.32 -4.27
C LYS A 383 -9.67 -7.44 -4.65
N SER A 384 -10.26 -7.65 -5.83
CA SER A 384 -11.39 -6.86 -6.33
C SER A 384 -12.61 -7.00 -5.43
N ALA A 385 -12.88 -8.20 -4.89
CA ALA A 385 -13.95 -8.40 -3.91
C ALA A 385 -13.71 -7.59 -2.62
N ILE A 386 -12.49 -7.61 -2.07
CA ILE A 386 -12.11 -6.82 -0.89
C ILE A 386 -12.22 -5.31 -1.17
N ALA A 387 -11.71 -4.86 -2.32
CA ALA A 387 -11.73 -3.47 -2.71
C ALA A 387 -13.16 -2.94 -2.86
N HIS A 388 -14.02 -3.70 -3.55
CA HIS A 388 -15.43 -3.39 -3.72
C HIS A 388 -16.16 -3.31 -2.37
N GLN A 389 -16.02 -4.33 -1.51
CA GLN A 389 -16.70 -4.34 -0.21
C GLN A 389 -16.23 -3.21 0.72
N GLY A 390 -14.94 -2.87 0.67
CA GLY A 390 -14.36 -1.81 1.49
C GLY A 390 -14.57 -0.40 0.95
N GLY A 391 -15.13 -0.23 -0.26
CA GLY A 391 -15.16 1.07 -0.95
C GLY A 391 -13.75 1.63 -1.16
N LEU A 392 -12.82 0.77 -1.59
CA LEU A 392 -11.41 1.08 -1.83
C LEU A 392 -11.13 1.03 -3.33
N LEU A 393 -10.23 1.88 -3.81
CA LEU A 393 -9.79 1.84 -5.20
C LEU A 393 -8.96 0.58 -5.47
N ASP A 394 -9.35 -0.20 -6.49
CA ASP A 394 -8.65 -1.40 -6.92
C ASP A 394 -7.45 -1.04 -7.80
N MET A 395 -6.23 -1.16 -7.27
CA MET A 395 -5.01 -0.78 -7.97
C MET A 395 -4.33 -1.98 -8.64
N ALA A 396 -3.87 -1.79 -9.88
CA ALA A 396 -3.01 -2.76 -10.58
C ALA A 396 -1.53 -2.68 -10.14
N TRP A 397 -1.20 -1.70 -9.30
CA TRP A 397 0.17 -1.36 -8.91
C TRP A 397 0.68 -2.17 -7.73
N ASP A 398 1.96 -2.49 -7.77
CA ASP A 398 2.66 -3.16 -6.69
C ASP A 398 3.04 -2.16 -5.59
N GLY A 399 2.80 -2.54 -4.34
CA GLY A 399 3.22 -1.77 -3.16
C GLY A 399 4.75 -1.62 -3.02
N SER A 400 5.56 -2.37 -3.77
CA SER A 400 7.03 -2.21 -3.80
C SER A 400 7.47 -0.81 -4.27
N LEU A 401 6.64 -0.12 -5.07
CA LEU A 401 6.88 1.27 -5.49
C LEU A 401 6.98 2.27 -4.32
N LYS A 402 6.57 1.86 -3.11
CA LYS A 402 6.82 2.63 -1.88
C LYS A 402 8.30 2.86 -1.59
N ARG A 403 9.18 1.96 -2.04
CA ARG A 403 10.62 1.94 -1.70
C ARG A 403 11.52 1.79 -2.91
N ASP A 404 11.05 1.08 -3.93
CA ASP A 404 11.84 0.78 -5.11
C ASP A 404 11.60 1.82 -6.20
N LYS A 405 12.66 2.19 -6.92
CA LYS A 405 12.52 3.00 -8.13
C LYS A 405 11.79 2.20 -9.21
N VAL A 406 11.04 2.91 -10.07
CA VAL A 406 10.49 2.32 -11.29
C VAL A 406 11.63 1.68 -12.08
N LYS A 407 11.42 0.46 -12.58
CA LYS A 407 12.45 -0.26 -13.35
C LYS A 407 12.92 0.57 -14.54
N GLU A 408 14.23 0.55 -14.81
CA GLU A 408 14.84 1.30 -15.91
C GLU A 408 14.22 0.93 -17.27
N GLU A 409 13.83 -0.33 -17.47
CA GLU A 409 13.14 -0.82 -18.68
C GLU A 409 11.89 0.00 -19.02
N PHE A 410 11.06 0.32 -18.02
CA PHE A 410 9.84 1.13 -18.24
C PHE A 410 10.16 2.59 -18.53
N LYS A 411 11.21 3.12 -17.89
CA LYS A 411 11.70 4.48 -18.16
C LYS A 411 12.23 4.58 -19.59
N GLU A 412 13.05 3.62 -20.00
CA GLU A 412 13.60 3.55 -21.36
C GLU A 412 12.51 3.39 -22.42
N GLN A 413 11.47 2.59 -22.16
CA GLN A 413 10.33 2.47 -23.09
C GLN A 413 9.61 3.79 -23.28
N GLN A 414 9.33 4.54 -22.21
CA GLN A 414 8.77 5.88 -22.34
C GLN A 414 9.72 6.85 -23.04
N GLN A 415 11.00 6.85 -22.68
CA GLN A 415 12.01 7.69 -23.34
C GLN A 415 12.14 7.38 -24.84
N LYS A 416 12.09 6.10 -25.24
CA LYS A 416 12.06 5.69 -26.65
C LYS A 416 10.82 6.22 -27.36
N MET A 417 9.65 6.14 -26.72
CA MET A 417 8.41 6.70 -27.26
C MET A 417 8.54 8.21 -27.47
N TYR A 418 9.00 8.96 -26.47
CA TYR A 418 9.24 10.40 -26.56
C TYR A 418 10.28 10.76 -27.63
N SER A 419 11.42 10.06 -27.64
CA SER A 419 12.49 10.28 -28.61
C SER A 419 12.03 10.05 -30.04
N SER A 420 11.26 8.99 -30.30
CA SER A 420 10.72 8.69 -31.63
C SER A 420 9.79 9.78 -32.17
N MET A 421 9.14 10.54 -31.28
CA MET A 421 8.24 11.65 -31.63
C MET A 421 8.99 12.97 -31.90
N VAL A 422 10.14 13.16 -31.26
CA VAL A 422 11.03 14.33 -31.47
C VAL A 422 11.84 14.19 -32.75
N VAL A 423 12.40 13.00 -33.00
CA VAL A 423 13.28 12.76 -34.15
C VAL A 423 12.48 12.54 -35.45
N GLY A 424 11.17 12.27 -35.34
CA GLY A 424 10.30 11.92 -36.45
C GLY A 424 10.58 10.49 -36.97
N LYS A 425 9.55 9.74 -37.35
CA LYS A 425 9.74 8.47 -38.07
C LYS A 425 10.35 8.82 -39.44
N LYS A 426 11.68 8.72 -39.59
CA LYS A 426 12.31 8.66 -40.93
C LYS A 426 11.53 7.62 -41.74
N ARG A 427 10.94 8.05 -42.87
CA ARG A 427 10.33 7.13 -43.85
C ARG A 427 11.32 5.98 -44.06
N ARG A 428 10.90 4.74 -43.77
CA ARG A 428 11.58 3.56 -44.30
C ARG A 428 11.58 3.72 -45.82
N ALA A 429 12.68 4.20 -46.37
CA ALA A 429 12.94 4.07 -47.79
C ALA A 429 13.12 2.57 -48.04
N SER A 430 12.31 2.06 -48.97
CA SER A 430 12.37 0.72 -49.52
C SER A 430 13.79 0.39 -49.96
N TRP A 431 14.47 -0.48 -49.23
CA TRP A 431 15.46 -1.38 -49.79
C TRP A 431 15.11 -2.77 -49.27
N GLY A 432 14.45 -3.54 -50.13
CA GLY A 432 14.31 -4.97 -49.92
C GLY A 432 15.69 -5.62 -50.04
N ALA A 433 16.09 -6.33 -48.99
CA ALA A 433 16.98 -7.46 -49.08
C ALA A 433 16.79 -8.28 -47.81
N SER A 434 16.27 -9.49 -48.00
CA SER A 434 16.10 -10.54 -47.01
C SER A 434 17.38 -10.81 -46.23
N VAL A 435 17.34 -10.72 -44.90
CA VAL A 435 18.11 -11.61 -44.02
C VAL A 435 17.30 -11.80 -42.75
N GLY A 436 16.74 -13.00 -42.57
CA GLY A 436 16.16 -13.40 -41.30
C GLY A 436 17.24 -13.56 -40.25
N PHE A 437 16.96 -13.14 -39.02
CA PHE A 437 17.71 -13.58 -37.87
C PHE A 437 16.76 -14.16 -36.84
N CYS A 438 16.93 -15.47 -36.65
CA CYS A 438 16.37 -16.27 -35.60
C CYS A 438 16.62 -15.65 -34.22
N VAL A 439 15.61 -15.85 -33.38
CA VAL A 439 15.73 -15.95 -31.93
C VAL A 439 16.81 -16.98 -31.59
N ASP A 440 17.76 -16.61 -30.74
CA ASP A 440 18.43 -17.60 -29.88
C ASP A 440 18.45 -17.07 -28.44
N LEU A 441 17.68 -17.78 -27.62
CA LEU A 441 17.73 -17.78 -26.17
C LEU A 441 19.02 -18.48 -25.73
N LYS A 442 19.83 -17.81 -24.92
CA LYS A 442 20.62 -18.43 -23.84
C LYS A 442 20.61 -17.54 -22.61
#